data_AF-A0A3M1J2F6-F1
#
_entry.id   AF-A0A3M1J2F6-F1
#
_cell.length_a   1.000
_cell.length_b   1.000
_cell.length_c   1.000
_cell.angle_alpha   90.00
_cell.angle_beta   90.00
_cell.angle_gamma   90.00
#
_symmetry.space_group_name_H-M   'P 1'
#
loop_
_entity.id
_entity.type
_entity.pdbx_description
1 polymer ?
#
loop_
_entity_poly.entity_id
_entity_poly.type
_entity_poly.pdbx_seq_one_letter_code
_entity_poly.pdbx_strand_id
1 'polypeptide(L)'
;MQPSPTPTRANCASEIRNFGDSGVLTDAEVARYLQQTLPAAHLNNCRGIEYVHTLAKSHGDSIAGNIIPVYRIIFVYAINLQQQNADDLLDTLVHEIGHNVHMNIRQENPEFYETWTNLFTDSQKLFESGGTGFVSDYARSNKSEDFAESYRAYVRNPAALLRANPEKYEFMRQNVFNNREYLR
;
A
#
# COMPACT_ATOMS: atom_id res chain seq x y z
N MET A 1 12.12 37.12 -13.17
CA MET A 1 12.36 35.98 -12.25
C MET A 1 11.87 34.72 -12.92
N GLN A 2 12.76 33.78 -13.25
CA GLN A 2 12.32 32.44 -13.61
C GLN A 2 11.84 31.74 -12.32
N PRO A 3 10.74 30.99 -12.34
CA PRO A 3 10.36 30.19 -11.19
C PRO A 3 11.49 29.19 -10.90
N SER A 4 11.90 29.11 -9.64
CA SER A 4 12.85 28.10 -9.17
C SER A 4 12.35 26.71 -9.59
N PRO A 5 13.22 25.80 -10.07
CA PRO A 5 12.81 24.45 -10.38
C PRO A 5 12.21 23.80 -9.13
N THR A 6 10.96 23.35 -9.23
CA THR A 6 10.33 22.54 -8.19
C THR A 6 11.26 21.37 -7.89
N PRO A 7 11.70 21.17 -6.63
CA PRO A 7 12.59 20.05 -6.32
C PRO A 7 11.92 18.76 -6.79
N THR A 8 12.64 17.98 -7.59
CA THR A 8 12.18 16.67 -8.05
C THR A 8 11.81 15.86 -6.82
N ARG A 9 10.52 15.53 -6.67
CA ARG A 9 10.05 14.72 -5.54
C ARG A 9 10.79 13.39 -5.56
N ALA A 10 11.29 12.96 -4.41
CA ALA A 10 11.93 11.66 -4.27
C ALA A 10 10.97 10.57 -4.78
N ASN A 11 11.48 9.63 -5.55
CA ASN A 11 10.72 8.49 -6.05
C ASN A 11 11.54 7.21 -5.80
N CYS A 12 11.00 6.29 -5.01
CA CYS A 12 11.75 5.12 -4.58
C CYS A 12 11.79 3.97 -5.59
N ALA A 13 11.31 4.17 -6.83
CA ALA A 13 11.42 3.15 -7.89
C ALA A 13 12.86 2.72 -8.19
N SER A 14 13.85 3.59 -7.94
CA SER A 14 15.28 3.29 -8.10
C SER A 14 15.99 2.95 -6.78
N GLU A 15 15.27 2.93 -5.67
CA GLU A 15 15.83 2.79 -4.31
C GLU A 15 15.28 1.54 -3.62
N ILE A 16 15.35 0.40 -4.32
CA ILE A 16 14.89 -0.92 -3.85
C ILE A 16 16.10 -1.76 -3.47
N ARG A 17 16.14 -2.29 -2.24
CA ARG A 17 17.35 -2.92 -1.69
C ARG A 17 17.05 -4.14 -0.81
N ASN A 18 18.03 -5.04 -0.78
CA ASN A 18 18.16 -6.17 0.14
C ASN A 18 17.07 -7.26 0.02
N PHE A 19 16.20 -7.24 -0.99
CA PHE A 19 15.17 -8.27 -1.14
C PHE A 19 15.79 -9.65 -1.38
N GLY A 20 16.99 -9.73 -1.96
CA GLY A 20 17.73 -10.99 -2.08
C GLY A 20 17.91 -11.74 -0.75
N ASP A 21 17.94 -11.02 0.38
CA ASP A 21 18.06 -11.61 1.72
C ASP A 21 16.77 -12.31 2.19
N SER A 22 15.65 -12.10 1.49
CA SER A 22 14.40 -12.85 1.70
C SER A 22 14.51 -14.30 1.22
N GLY A 23 15.39 -14.57 0.24
CA GLY A 23 15.51 -15.85 -0.44
C GLY A 23 14.38 -16.18 -1.42
N VAL A 24 13.37 -15.31 -1.57
CA VAL A 24 12.20 -15.55 -2.45
C VAL A 24 12.03 -14.53 -3.57
N LEU A 25 12.62 -13.33 -3.44
CA LEU A 25 12.59 -12.27 -4.45
C LEU A 25 13.93 -11.54 -4.50
N THR A 26 14.28 -10.99 -5.65
CA THR A 26 15.41 -10.08 -5.84
C THR A 26 14.94 -8.62 -5.95
N ASP A 27 15.84 -7.66 -5.75
CA ASP A 27 15.54 -6.23 -5.94
C ASP A 27 14.99 -5.94 -7.35
N ALA A 28 15.55 -6.60 -8.37
CA ALA A 28 15.12 -6.46 -9.76
C ALA A 28 13.73 -7.04 -10.03
N GLU A 29 13.35 -8.13 -9.36
CA GLU A 29 12.00 -8.71 -9.46
C GLU A 29 10.97 -7.81 -8.79
N VAL A 30 11.29 -7.25 -7.61
CA VAL A 30 10.44 -6.27 -6.95
C VAL A 30 10.27 -5.03 -7.83
N ALA A 31 11.37 -4.47 -8.37
CA ALA A 31 11.32 -3.32 -9.25
C ALA A 31 10.42 -3.57 -10.49
N ARG A 32 10.59 -4.74 -11.14
CA ARG A 32 9.77 -5.14 -12.28
C ARG A 32 8.30 -5.26 -11.91
N TYR A 33 8.01 -5.91 -10.78
CA TYR A 33 6.66 -6.07 -10.28
C TYR A 33 5.99 -4.70 -10.06
N LEU A 34 6.65 -3.77 -9.36
CA LEU A 34 6.10 -2.44 -9.10
C LEU A 34 5.88 -1.65 -10.39
N GLN A 35 6.81 -1.73 -11.34
CA GLN A 35 6.67 -1.09 -12.65
C GLN A 35 5.47 -1.61 -13.45
N GLN A 36 5.17 -2.90 -13.34
CA GLN A 36 4.07 -3.54 -14.08
C GLN A 36 2.71 -3.33 -13.40
N THR A 37 2.67 -3.19 -12.08
CA THR A 37 1.42 -3.24 -11.31
C THR A 37 0.99 -1.90 -10.73
N LEU A 38 1.86 -0.88 -10.70
CA LEU A 38 1.55 0.40 -10.08
C LEU A 38 1.87 1.60 -10.99
N PRO A 39 1.13 2.71 -10.89
CA PRO A 39 1.59 3.99 -11.42
C PRO A 39 2.89 4.42 -10.75
N ALA A 40 3.89 4.84 -11.52
CA ALA A 40 5.17 5.34 -10.98
C ALA A 40 4.99 6.47 -9.96
N ALA A 41 3.95 7.29 -10.12
CA ALA A 41 3.62 8.38 -9.21
C ALA A 41 3.24 7.91 -7.79
N HIS A 42 2.85 6.65 -7.59
CA HIS A 42 2.52 6.11 -6.27
C HIS A 42 3.76 5.89 -5.39
N LEU A 43 4.93 5.88 -6.02
CA LEU A 43 6.23 5.85 -5.34
C LEU A 43 6.81 7.25 -5.11
N ASN A 44 6.07 8.33 -5.43
CA ASN A 44 6.49 9.70 -5.11
C ASN A 44 6.52 9.95 -3.60
N ASN A 45 7.38 10.89 -3.20
CA ASN A 45 7.67 11.23 -1.80
C ASN A 45 8.08 10.03 -0.94
N CYS A 46 8.58 8.96 -1.57
CA CYS A 46 9.18 7.79 -0.94
C CYS A 46 10.69 7.78 -1.27
N ARG A 47 11.52 7.50 -0.27
CA ARG A 47 12.98 7.59 -0.34
C ARG A 47 13.66 6.23 -0.51
N GLY A 48 12.98 5.15 -0.19
CA GLY A 48 13.51 3.79 -0.33
C GLY A 48 12.47 2.72 0.00
N ILE A 49 12.70 1.54 -0.55
CA ILE A 49 12.00 0.30 -0.22
C ILE A 49 13.07 -0.71 0.14
N GLU A 50 13.05 -1.18 1.39
CA GLU A 50 14.11 -2.02 1.91
C GLU A 50 13.51 -3.27 2.55
N TYR A 51 14.03 -4.43 2.13
CA TYR A 51 13.82 -5.64 2.92
C TYR A 51 14.77 -5.62 4.13
N VAL A 52 14.24 -5.96 5.30
CA VAL A 52 15.01 -6.03 6.55
C VAL A 52 14.88 -7.42 7.14
N HIS A 53 16.02 -8.01 7.46
CA HIS A 53 16.06 -9.30 8.12
C HIS A 53 15.84 -9.12 9.63
N THR A 54 14.66 -9.46 10.14
CA THR A 54 14.36 -9.35 11.58
C THR A 54 14.30 -10.72 12.24
N LEU A 55 15.24 -11.01 13.15
CA LEU A 55 15.15 -12.12 14.11
C LEU A 55 14.70 -11.58 15.47
N ALA A 56 13.42 -11.24 15.64
CA ALA A 56 12.86 -10.90 16.96
C ALA A 56 11.36 -11.21 17.06
N LYS A 57 10.97 -11.70 18.25
CA LYS A 57 9.74 -12.44 18.56
C LYS A 57 8.43 -11.65 18.44
N SER A 58 7.40 -12.45 18.12
CA SER A 58 5.97 -12.32 18.43
C SER A 58 5.14 -11.28 17.68
N HIS A 59 4.77 -11.61 16.45
CA HIS A 59 3.39 -11.45 15.98
C HIS A 59 3.00 -12.71 15.18
N GLY A 60 1.70 -13.01 15.09
CA GLY A 60 1.19 -14.25 14.49
C GLY A 60 1.36 -14.36 12.96
N ASP A 61 1.83 -13.30 12.31
CA ASP A 61 2.03 -13.23 10.86
C ASP A 61 3.46 -13.61 10.46
N SER A 62 3.63 -14.18 9.27
CA SER A 62 4.93 -14.61 8.72
C SER A 62 5.76 -13.45 8.15
N ILE A 63 5.11 -12.36 7.72
CA ILE A 63 5.70 -11.16 7.11
C ILE A 63 4.97 -9.92 7.64
N ALA A 64 5.71 -8.83 7.87
CA ALA A 64 5.17 -7.54 8.25
C ALA A 64 5.90 -6.39 7.57
N GLY A 65 5.29 -5.21 7.59
CA GLY A 65 5.81 -4.00 6.96
C GLY A 65 5.64 -2.79 7.85
N ASN A 66 6.37 -1.73 7.53
CA ASN A 66 6.18 -0.42 8.14
C ASN A 66 6.71 0.68 7.22
N ILE A 67 5.95 1.77 7.09
CA ILE A 67 6.47 3.03 6.57
C ILE A 67 6.80 4.00 7.72
N ILE A 68 8.06 4.43 7.83
CA ILE A 68 8.43 5.45 8.82
C ILE A 68 8.11 6.84 8.24
N PRO A 69 7.08 7.57 8.72
CA PRO A 69 6.56 8.74 8.01
C PRO A 69 7.57 9.88 7.86
N VAL A 70 8.47 10.05 8.83
CA VAL A 70 9.51 11.08 8.83
C VAL A 70 10.57 10.81 7.76
N TYR A 71 10.92 9.54 7.57
CA TYR A 71 11.97 9.14 6.62
C TYR A 71 11.41 8.77 5.26
N ARG A 72 10.11 8.48 5.16
CA ARG A 72 9.43 8.00 3.94
C ARG A 72 10.15 6.80 3.31
N ILE A 73 10.63 5.89 4.16
CA ILE A 73 11.21 4.61 3.75
C ILE A 73 10.19 3.53 4.11
N ILE A 74 9.95 2.64 3.16
CA ILE A 74 9.11 1.45 3.33
C ILE A 74 10.02 0.30 3.70
N PHE A 75 9.71 -0.37 4.80
CA PHE A 75 10.37 -1.59 5.22
C PHE A 75 9.43 -2.78 5.09
N VAL A 76 9.95 -3.89 4.59
CA VAL A 76 9.27 -5.20 4.61
C VAL A 76 10.20 -6.18 5.30
N TYR A 77 9.69 -7.00 6.21
CA TYR A 77 10.50 -7.93 6.97
C TYR A 77 9.75 -9.22 7.23
N ALA A 78 10.48 -10.35 7.18
CA ALA A 78 9.95 -11.64 7.57
C ALA A 78 10.08 -11.84 9.08
N ILE A 79 9.03 -12.39 9.69
CA ILE A 79 8.98 -12.80 11.10
C ILE A 79 9.27 -14.29 11.21
N ASN A 80 8.87 -15.09 10.21
CA ASN A 80 9.20 -16.52 10.12
C ASN A 80 9.84 -16.87 8.78
N LEU A 81 11.17 -17.06 8.78
CA LEU A 81 11.94 -17.30 7.57
C LEU A 81 11.58 -18.61 6.84
N GLN A 82 11.00 -19.59 7.54
CA GLN A 82 10.64 -20.89 6.96
C GLN A 82 9.29 -20.90 6.24
N GLN A 83 8.52 -19.81 6.32
CA GLN A 83 7.17 -19.71 5.75
C GLN A 83 7.01 -18.50 4.82
N GLN A 84 8.12 -17.95 4.35
CA GLN A 84 8.09 -16.86 3.39
C GLN A 84 7.70 -17.38 2.00
N ASN A 85 6.84 -16.64 1.32
CA ASN A 85 6.66 -16.77 -0.11
C ASN A 85 6.61 -15.38 -0.75
N ALA A 86 6.90 -15.33 -2.05
CA ALA A 86 6.94 -14.09 -2.80
C ALA A 86 5.60 -13.35 -2.80
N ASP A 87 4.48 -14.06 -2.84
CA ASP A 87 3.15 -13.44 -2.91
C ASP A 87 2.79 -12.71 -1.61
N ASP A 88 3.04 -13.30 -0.43
CA ASP A 88 2.82 -12.64 0.86
C ASP A 88 3.72 -11.40 1.01
N LEU A 89 4.98 -11.50 0.57
CA LEU A 89 5.93 -10.39 0.62
C LEU A 89 5.46 -9.22 -0.27
N LEU A 90 4.99 -9.52 -1.48
CA LEU A 90 4.42 -8.53 -2.39
C LEU A 90 3.11 -7.96 -1.86
N ASP A 91 2.26 -8.76 -1.21
CA ASP A 91 1.03 -8.29 -0.57
C ASP A 91 1.32 -7.28 0.54
N THR A 92 2.28 -7.57 1.42
CA THR A 92 2.75 -6.63 2.45
C THR A 92 3.34 -5.37 1.81
N LEU A 93 4.20 -5.52 0.80
CA LEU A 93 4.80 -4.36 0.13
C LEU A 93 3.75 -3.43 -0.49
N VAL A 94 2.75 -3.99 -1.17
CA VAL A 94 1.68 -3.19 -1.79
C VAL A 94 0.84 -2.49 -0.71
N HIS A 95 0.60 -3.13 0.44
CA HIS A 95 -0.05 -2.49 1.58
C HIS A 95 0.74 -1.26 2.07
N GLU A 96 2.05 -1.38 2.29
CA GLU A 96 2.88 -0.26 2.74
C GLU A 96 2.96 0.89 1.72
N ILE A 97 2.96 0.57 0.42
CA ILE A 97 2.84 1.57 -0.64
C ILE A 97 1.48 2.28 -0.55
N GLY A 98 0.41 1.56 -0.21
CA GLY A 98 -0.91 2.14 0.07
C GLY A 98 -0.85 3.22 1.16
N HIS A 99 -0.13 2.99 2.26
CA HIS A 99 0.11 4.02 3.27
C HIS A 99 0.88 5.23 2.71
N ASN A 100 1.91 5.02 1.88
CA ASN A 100 2.63 6.13 1.23
C ASN A 100 1.70 6.98 0.36
N VAL A 101 0.87 6.32 -0.46
CA VAL A 101 -0.12 6.98 -1.32
C VAL A 101 -1.13 7.76 -0.49
N HIS A 102 -1.65 7.18 0.59
CA HIS A 102 -2.58 7.85 1.49
C HIS A 102 -1.97 9.12 2.12
N MET A 103 -0.71 9.04 2.56
CA MET A 103 0.01 10.20 3.08
C MET A 103 0.19 11.30 2.02
N ASN A 104 0.44 10.93 0.76
CA ASN A 104 0.53 11.91 -0.33
C ASN A 104 -0.84 12.54 -0.63
N ILE A 105 -1.90 11.74 -0.70
CA ILE A 105 -3.28 12.23 -0.88
C ILE A 105 -3.64 13.22 0.23
N ARG A 106 -3.35 12.90 1.49
CA ARG A 106 -3.59 13.81 2.62
C ARG A 106 -2.93 15.18 2.45
N GLN A 107 -1.72 15.21 1.88
CA GLN A 107 -0.95 16.44 1.71
C GLN A 107 -1.33 17.21 0.44
N GLU A 108 -1.67 16.49 -0.63
CA GLU A 108 -1.76 17.07 -1.98
C GLU A 108 -3.21 17.21 -2.46
N ASN A 109 -4.12 16.37 -1.97
CA ASN A 109 -5.53 16.30 -2.37
C ASN A 109 -6.41 16.15 -1.12
N PRO A 110 -6.55 17.19 -0.28
CA PRO A 110 -7.31 17.12 0.97
C PRO A 110 -8.78 16.75 0.78
N GLU A 111 -9.38 17.10 -0.37
CA GLU A 111 -10.73 16.67 -0.73
C GLU A 111 -10.84 15.15 -0.84
N PHE A 112 -9.90 14.49 -1.54
CA PHE A 112 -9.88 13.03 -1.67
C PHE A 112 -9.64 12.35 -0.32
N TYR A 113 -8.81 12.94 0.53
CA TYR A 113 -8.60 12.46 1.89
C TYR A 113 -9.88 12.54 2.74
N GLU A 114 -10.66 13.62 2.58
CA GLU A 114 -11.95 13.77 3.26
C GLU A 114 -13.01 12.80 2.71
N THR A 115 -13.07 12.62 1.38
CA THR A 115 -13.92 11.60 0.76
C THR A 115 -13.60 10.22 1.33
N TRP A 116 -12.32 9.85 1.44
CA TRP A 116 -11.93 8.57 2.04
C TRP A 116 -12.33 8.47 3.51
N THR A 117 -12.21 9.56 4.27
CA THR A 117 -12.64 9.60 5.67
C THR A 117 -14.14 9.32 5.81
N ASN A 118 -14.96 9.89 4.93
CA ASN A 118 -16.41 9.61 4.90
C ASN A 118 -16.71 8.16 4.51
N LEU A 119 -16.02 7.62 3.48
CA LEU A 119 -16.16 6.21 3.08
C LEU A 119 -15.80 5.25 4.22
N PHE A 120 -14.74 5.56 4.99
CA PHE A 120 -14.39 4.78 6.18
C PHE A 120 -15.51 4.81 7.23
N THR A 121 -16.07 5.99 7.53
CA THR A 121 -17.20 6.12 8.46
C THR A 121 -18.44 5.37 7.99
N ASP A 122 -18.73 5.37 6.69
CA ASP A 122 -19.85 4.61 6.13
C ASP A 122 -19.62 3.10 6.19
N SER A 123 -18.38 2.65 5.99
CA SER A 123 -17.99 1.25 6.23
C SER A 123 -18.19 0.82 7.68
N GLN A 124 -17.89 1.69 8.65
CA GLN A 124 -18.15 1.41 10.07
C GLN A 124 -19.64 1.17 10.33
N LYS A 125 -20.51 2.08 9.84
CA LYS A 125 -21.97 1.94 9.96
C LYS A 125 -22.47 0.66 9.29
N LEU A 126 -21.97 0.37 8.08
CA LEU A 126 -22.37 -0.83 7.34
C LEU A 126 -21.98 -2.10 8.11
N PHE A 127 -20.77 -2.15 8.68
CA PHE A 127 -20.30 -3.27 9.50
C PHE A 127 -21.14 -3.43 10.76
N GLU A 128 -21.43 -2.35 11.49
CA GLU A 128 -22.29 -2.36 12.68
C GLU A 128 -23.71 -2.85 12.39
N SER A 129 -24.21 -2.62 11.17
CA SER A 129 -25.51 -3.12 10.71
C SER A 129 -25.49 -4.57 10.18
N GLY A 130 -24.35 -5.25 10.26
CA GLY A 130 -24.17 -6.66 9.86
C GLY A 130 -23.69 -6.87 8.42
N GLY A 131 -23.28 -5.80 7.72
CA GLY A 131 -22.63 -5.88 6.41
C GLY A 131 -21.13 -6.16 6.51
N THR A 132 -20.48 -6.41 5.37
CA THR A 132 -19.03 -6.65 5.29
C THR A 132 -18.24 -5.36 5.51
N GLY A 133 -18.60 -4.26 4.83
CA GLY A 133 -18.09 -2.89 5.02
C GLY A 133 -16.63 -2.66 4.67
N PHE A 134 -15.77 -3.62 4.96
CA PHE A 134 -14.32 -3.61 4.89
C PHE A 134 -13.83 -4.84 4.13
N VAL A 135 -12.69 -4.73 3.46
CA VAL A 135 -12.13 -5.82 2.65
C VAL A 135 -11.40 -6.88 3.48
N SER A 136 -11.02 -6.54 4.71
CA SER A 136 -10.39 -7.44 5.68
C SER A 136 -10.70 -7.01 7.11
N ASP A 137 -10.45 -7.88 8.08
CA ASP A 137 -10.54 -7.51 9.50
C ASP A 137 -9.54 -6.42 9.89
N TYR A 138 -8.34 -6.46 9.30
CA TYR A 138 -7.29 -5.49 9.60
C TYR A 138 -7.66 -4.08 9.14
N ALA A 139 -8.38 -3.96 8.02
CA ALA A 139 -8.91 -2.69 7.51
C ALA A 139 -9.81 -1.95 8.51
N ARG A 140 -10.40 -2.65 9.50
CA ARG A 140 -11.26 -2.02 10.53
C ARG A 140 -10.48 -1.19 11.54
N SER A 141 -9.17 -1.35 11.61
CA SER A 141 -8.33 -0.76 12.67
C SER A 141 -8.39 0.77 12.68
N ASN A 142 -8.24 1.41 11.52
CA ASN A 142 -8.40 2.85 11.31
C ASN A 142 -8.46 3.17 9.81
N LYS A 143 -8.81 4.40 9.45
CA LYS A 143 -8.91 4.83 8.04
C LYS A 143 -7.63 4.69 7.21
N SER A 144 -6.45 4.69 7.84
CA SER A 144 -5.19 4.48 7.12
C SER A 144 -4.99 3.01 6.78
N GLU A 145 -5.22 2.10 7.72
CA GLU A 145 -5.20 0.66 7.43
C GLU A 145 -6.28 0.28 6.43
N ASP A 146 -7.46 0.87 6.55
CA ASP A 146 -8.53 0.69 5.58
C ASP A 146 -8.10 1.12 4.17
N PHE A 147 -7.42 2.27 4.04
CA PHE A 147 -6.88 2.72 2.77
C PHE A 147 -5.84 1.74 2.23
N ALA A 148 -4.87 1.35 3.05
CA ALA A 148 -3.79 0.46 2.65
C ALA A 148 -4.28 -0.94 2.25
N GLU A 149 -5.20 -1.52 3.02
CA GLU A 149 -5.84 -2.80 2.71
C GLU A 149 -6.70 -2.72 1.44
N SER A 150 -7.45 -1.63 1.27
CA SER A 150 -8.25 -1.41 0.06
C SER A 150 -7.36 -1.19 -1.16
N TYR A 151 -6.26 -0.46 -1.02
CA TYR A 151 -5.26 -0.26 -2.07
C TYR A 151 -4.63 -1.61 -2.47
N ARG A 152 -4.19 -2.41 -1.49
CA ARG A 152 -3.69 -3.77 -1.73
C ARG A 152 -4.72 -4.61 -2.44
N ALA A 153 -5.96 -4.63 -1.97
CA ALA A 153 -7.03 -5.38 -2.60
C ALA A 153 -7.30 -4.91 -4.03
N TYR A 154 -7.29 -3.60 -4.31
CA TYR A 154 -7.49 -3.08 -5.66
C TYR A 154 -6.40 -3.58 -6.64
N VAL A 155 -5.14 -3.61 -6.20
CA VAL A 155 -4.01 -4.08 -7.03
C VAL A 155 -3.97 -5.61 -7.16
N ARG A 156 -4.28 -6.34 -6.08
CA ARG A 156 -4.02 -7.79 -5.98
C ARG A 156 -5.26 -8.66 -6.20
N ASN A 157 -6.44 -8.16 -5.82
CA ASN A 157 -7.72 -8.86 -5.91
C ASN A 157 -8.89 -7.86 -5.99
N PRO A 158 -9.01 -7.08 -7.09
CA PRO A 158 -9.99 -6.00 -7.21
C PRO A 158 -11.43 -6.48 -6.99
N ALA A 159 -11.73 -7.72 -7.40
CA ALA A 159 -13.03 -8.33 -7.21
C ALA A 159 -13.40 -8.52 -5.72
N ALA A 160 -12.42 -8.75 -4.84
CA ALA A 160 -12.67 -8.82 -3.40
C ALA A 160 -13.04 -7.45 -2.82
N LEU A 161 -12.35 -6.39 -3.24
CA LEU A 161 -12.72 -5.03 -2.83
C LEU A 161 -14.11 -4.66 -3.35
N LEU A 162 -14.40 -4.92 -4.62
CA LEU A 162 -15.71 -4.65 -5.22
C LEU A 162 -16.85 -5.38 -4.47
N ARG A 163 -16.64 -6.63 -4.07
CA ARG A 163 -17.63 -7.37 -3.26
C ARG A 163 -17.77 -6.83 -1.85
N ALA A 164 -16.67 -6.39 -1.23
CA ALA A 164 -16.67 -5.91 0.13
C ALA A 164 -17.28 -4.50 0.27
N ASN A 165 -16.92 -3.61 -0.66
CA ASN A 165 -17.37 -2.21 -0.68
C ASN A 165 -17.19 -1.61 -2.10
N PRO A 166 -18.27 -1.57 -2.92
CA PRO A 166 -18.22 -1.01 -4.27
C PRO A 166 -17.80 0.45 -4.35
N GLU A 167 -18.16 1.28 -3.37
CA GLU A 167 -17.85 2.70 -3.34
C GLU A 167 -16.35 2.94 -3.15
N LYS A 168 -15.70 2.16 -2.28
CA LYS A 168 -14.24 2.18 -2.11
C LYS A 168 -13.51 1.66 -3.34
N TYR A 169 -14.04 0.61 -3.98
CA TYR A 169 -13.51 0.15 -5.26
C TYR A 169 -13.53 1.28 -6.29
N GLU A 170 -14.65 1.99 -6.41
CA GLU A 170 -14.79 3.06 -7.38
C GLU A 170 -13.91 4.26 -7.04
N PHE A 171 -13.76 4.58 -5.75
CA PHE A 171 -12.83 5.60 -5.31
C PHE A 171 -11.38 5.26 -5.71
N MET A 172 -10.94 4.01 -5.48
CA MET A 172 -9.62 3.56 -5.90
C MET A 172 -9.47 3.67 -7.42
N ARG A 173 -10.44 3.15 -8.17
CA ARG A 173 -10.43 3.16 -9.63
C ARG A 173 -10.32 4.57 -10.19
N GLN A 174 -11.18 5.49 -9.74
CA GLN A 174 -11.28 6.83 -10.32
C GLN A 174 -10.20 7.78 -9.80
N ASN A 175 -10.02 7.86 -8.49
CA ASN A 175 -9.27 8.94 -7.84
C ASN A 175 -7.83 8.57 -7.49
N VAL A 176 -7.56 7.27 -7.31
CA VAL A 176 -6.21 6.79 -6.96
C VAL A 176 -5.50 6.26 -8.21
N PHE A 177 -6.16 5.43 -9.01
CA PHE A 177 -5.55 4.75 -10.16
C PHE A 177 -5.91 5.36 -11.53
N ASN A 178 -6.66 6.46 -11.59
CA ASN A 178 -7.02 7.16 -12.83
C ASN A 178 -7.63 6.25 -13.91
N ASN A 179 -8.62 5.44 -13.52
CA ASN A 179 -9.32 4.43 -14.32
C ASN A 179 -8.46 3.29 -14.85
N ARG A 180 -7.31 3.02 -14.22
CA ARG A 180 -6.42 1.90 -14.60
C ARG A 180 -6.60 0.72 -13.66
N GLU A 181 -6.93 -0.42 -14.23
CA GLU A 181 -6.84 -1.71 -13.56
C GLU A 181 -5.59 -2.44 -14.03
N TYR A 182 -4.88 -3.02 -13.08
CA TYR A 182 -3.65 -3.74 -13.35
C TYR A 182 -4.00 -5.23 -13.33
N LEU A 183 -4.23 -5.79 -14.51
CA LEU A 183 -4.50 -7.22 -14.68
C LEU A 183 -3.23 -8.03 -14.37
N ARG A 184 -3.42 -9.19 -13.75
CA ARG A 184 -2.38 -10.20 -13.53
C ARG A 184 -2.05 -10.94 -14.82
#